data_AF-A0A959JZ92-F1
#
_entry.id   AF-A0A959JZ92-F1
#
_cell.length_a   1.000
_cell.length_b   1.000
_cell.length_c   1.000
_cell.angle_alpha   90.00
_cell.angle_beta   90.00
_cell.angle_gamma   90.00
#
_symmetry.space_group_name_H-M   'P 1'
#
loop_
_entity.id
_entity.type
_entity.pdbx_description
1 polymer ?
#
loop_
_entity_poly.entity_id
_entity_poly.type
_entity_poly.pdbx_seq_one_letter_code
_entity_poly.pdbx_strand_id
1 'polypeptide(L)'
;DNSTGHFINANVDQYKLPYAMEIPEIDCILVEEYPALSSTDAYGIAEPANIATAAAVANAVYNAIGVRIDEIPITPASILNALNTNKI
;
A
#
# COMPACT_ATOMS: atom_id res chain seq x y z
N ASP A 1 0.61 -4.98 23.31
CA ASP A 1 -0.24 -5.22 24.48
C ASP A 1 -0.37 -3.88 25.17
N ASN A 2 -1.59 -3.38 25.28
CA ASN A 2 -1.82 -2.03 25.80
C ASN A 2 -1.50 -1.91 27.30
N SER A 3 -1.42 -3.04 28.03
CA SER A 3 -1.11 -3.03 29.45
C SER A 3 0.41 -3.07 29.73
N THR A 4 1.17 -3.82 28.94
CA THR A 4 2.62 -4.03 29.15
C THR A 4 3.52 -3.32 28.14
N GLY A 5 2.98 -2.85 27.02
CA GLY A 5 3.75 -2.30 25.90
C GLY A 5 4.44 -3.35 25.02
N HIS A 6 4.31 -4.65 25.31
CA HIS A 6 4.93 -5.68 24.50
C HIS A 6 4.32 -5.78 23.09
N PHE A 7 5.17 -5.96 22.08
CA PHE A 7 4.72 -6.29 20.72
C PHE A 7 4.03 -7.65 20.72
N ILE A 8 2.83 -7.71 20.14
CA ILE A 8 2.00 -8.94 20.13
C ILE A 8 2.22 -9.81 18.89
N ASN A 9 2.99 -9.31 17.92
CA ASN A 9 3.24 -9.95 16.62
C ASN A 9 4.68 -9.73 16.14
N ALA A 10 5.67 -9.74 17.05
CA ALA A 10 7.08 -9.54 16.73
C ALA A 10 7.75 -10.77 16.09
N ASN A 11 7.07 -11.40 15.13
CA ASN A 11 7.53 -12.55 14.38
C ASN A 11 6.88 -12.55 12.99
N VAL A 12 7.49 -13.26 12.04
CA VAL A 12 7.05 -13.30 10.63
C VAL A 12 5.83 -14.19 10.39
N ASP A 13 5.38 -14.95 11.40
CA ASP A 13 4.16 -15.76 11.31
C ASP A 13 2.90 -14.90 11.52
N GLN A 14 2.98 -13.98 12.49
CA GLN A 14 1.88 -13.10 12.88
C GLN A 14 1.95 -11.73 12.19
N TYR A 15 3.14 -11.19 11.91
CA TYR A 15 3.30 -10.00 11.10
C TYR A 15 3.22 -10.38 9.61
N LYS A 16 2.07 -10.12 9.00
CA LYS A 16 1.79 -10.58 7.64
C LYS A 16 2.68 -9.87 6.63
N LEU A 17 3.49 -10.67 5.93
CA LEU A 17 4.22 -10.29 4.73
C LEU A 17 3.53 -10.90 3.52
N PRO A 18 3.54 -10.22 2.36
CA PRO A 18 2.97 -10.79 1.15
C PRO A 18 3.80 -12.00 0.68
N TYR A 19 3.11 -13.06 0.28
CA TYR A 19 3.69 -14.21 -0.41
C TYR A 19 3.78 -13.94 -1.91
N ALA A 20 4.64 -14.69 -2.61
CA ALA A 20 4.85 -14.51 -4.05
C ALA A 20 3.55 -14.63 -4.89
N MET A 21 2.57 -15.41 -4.44
CA MET A 21 1.29 -15.57 -5.15
C MET A 21 0.31 -14.40 -4.93
N GLU A 22 0.59 -13.50 -3.98
CA GLU A 22 -0.25 -12.35 -3.66
C GLU A 22 0.23 -11.07 -4.38
N ILE A 23 1.41 -11.13 -5.00
CA ILE A 23 1.98 -10.02 -5.75
C ILE A 23 1.32 -9.95 -7.14
N PRO A 24 0.70 -8.81 -7.52
CA PRO A 24 0.13 -8.66 -8.85
C PRO A 24 1.23 -8.53 -9.92
N GLU A 25 0.86 -8.59 -11.19
CA GLU A 25 1.74 -8.17 -12.27
C GLU A 25 2.13 -6.68 -12.07
N ILE A 26 3.41 -6.38 -12.20
CA ILE A 26 3.96 -5.02 -12.03
C ILE A 26 4.59 -4.59 -13.35
N ASP A 27 3.92 -3.66 -14.03
CA ASP A 27 4.46 -2.98 -15.20
C ASP A 27 5.33 -1.80 -14.78
N CYS A 28 6.61 -1.85 -15.17
CA CYS A 28 7.57 -0.80 -14.86
C CYS A 28 7.80 0.09 -16.08
N ILE A 29 7.51 1.38 -15.93
CA ILE A 29 7.76 2.40 -16.96
C ILE A 29 8.85 3.33 -16.42
N LEU A 30 9.99 3.38 -17.13
CA LEU A 30 11.04 4.34 -16.84
C LEU A 30 10.74 5.65 -17.58
N VAL A 31 10.66 6.73 -16.82
CA VAL A 31 10.55 8.09 -17.34
C VAL A 31 11.88 8.77 -17.12
N GLU A 32 12.50 9.24 -18.20
CA GLU A 32 13.83 9.82 -18.19
C GLU A 32 13.77 11.30 -18.57
N GLU A 33 14.48 12.13 -17.81
CA GLU A 33 14.68 13.55 -18.09
C GLU A 33 16.16 13.90 -17.90
N TYR A 34 16.69 14.77 -18.77
CA TYR A 34 18.11 15.16 -18.77
C TYR A 34 18.25 16.69 -18.71
N PRO A 35 18.02 17.32 -17.55
CA PRO A 35 18.08 18.77 -17.40
C PRO A 35 19.51 19.33 -17.26
N ALA A 36 20.54 18.50 -17.38
CA ALA A 36 21.95 18.86 -17.22
C ALA A 36 22.29 19.45 -15.83
N LEU A 37 21.65 18.91 -14.78
CA LEU A 37 21.87 19.35 -13.39
C LEU A 37 23.02 18.59 -12.73
N SER A 38 23.42 17.44 -13.27
CA SER A 38 24.58 16.68 -12.84
C SER A 38 25.29 16.01 -14.02
N SER A 39 26.44 15.38 -13.79
CA SER A 39 27.18 14.68 -14.85
C SER A 39 26.47 13.44 -15.38
N THR A 40 25.45 12.93 -14.69
CA THR A 40 24.69 11.73 -15.08
C THR A 40 23.19 11.96 -15.20
N ASP A 41 22.66 13.05 -14.64
CA ASP A 41 21.23 13.31 -14.43
C ASP A 41 20.46 12.12 -13.82
N ALA A 42 21.15 11.31 -13.01
CA ALA A 42 20.52 10.20 -12.32
C ALA A 42 19.78 10.67 -11.07
N TYR A 43 18.59 10.12 -10.83
CA TYR A 43 17.76 10.39 -9.68
C TYR A 43 17.56 9.14 -8.82
N GLY A 44 17.34 9.33 -7.51
CA GLY A 44 16.95 8.23 -6.62
C GLY A 44 15.51 7.77 -6.92
N ILE A 45 15.31 6.46 -7.07
CA ILE A 45 14.02 5.88 -7.48
C ILE A 45 13.34 5.01 -6.41
N ALA A 46 14.10 4.52 -5.43
CA ALA A 46 13.60 3.52 -4.48
C ALA A 46 12.39 4.01 -3.66
N GLU A 47 12.48 5.21 -3.06
CA GLU A 47 11.36 5.77 -2.29
C GLU A 47 10.21 6.26 -3.21
N PRO A 48 10.46 7.03 -4.30
CA PRO A 48 9.39 7.45 -5.20
C PRO A 48 8.54 6.31 -5.76
N ALA A 49 9.15 5.16 -6.06
CA ALA A 49 8.44 3.97 -6.54
C ALA A 49 7.46 3.38 -5.50
N ASN A 50 7.65 3.66 -4.20
CA ASN A 50 6.81 3.14 -3.12
C ASN A 50 5.78 4.15 -2.60
N ILE A 51 6.06 5.46 -2.66
CA ILE A 51 5.22 6.52 -2.06
C ILE A 51 3.76 6.43 -2.52
N ALA A 52 3.53 6.23 -3.81
CA ALA A 52 2.18 6.24 -4.40
C ALA A 52 1.40 4.92 -4.21
N THR A 53 2.08 3.82 -3.87
CA THR A 53 1.52 2.47 -3.95
C THR A 53 0.31 2.27 -3.03
N ALA A 54 0.43 2.63 -1.74
CA ALA A 54 -0.66 2.45 -0.79
C ALA A 54 -1.90 3.28 -1.16
N ALA A 55 -1.69 4.53 -1.62
CA ALA A 55 -2.78 5.41 -2.04
C ALA A 55 -3.45 4.92 -3.33
N ALA A 56 -2.68 4.41 -4.29
CA ALA A 56 -3.20 3.82 -5.52
C ALA A 56 -4.10 2.61 -5.23
N VAL A 57 -3.65 1.70 -4.35
CA VAL A 57 -4.45 0.55 -3.91
C VAL A 57 -5.72 0.99 -3.19
N ALA A 58 -5.63 1.95 -2.27
CA ALA A 58 -6.81 2.47 -1.57
C ALA A 58 -7.85 3.10 -2.51
N ASN A 59 -7.40 3.81 -3.56
CA ASN A 59 -8.27 4.33 -4.61
C ASN A 59 -8.90 3.23 -5.46
N ALA A 60 -8.16 2.16 -5.78
CA ALA A 60 -8.70 1.02 -6.49
C ALA A 60 -9.77 0.29 -5.67
N VAL A 61 -9.57 0.13 -4.36
CA VAL A 61 -10.58 -0.42 -3.44
C VAL A 61 -11.83 0.45 -3.44
N TYR A 62 -11.69 1.78 -3.27
CA TYR A 62 -12.82 2.71 -3.32
C TYR A 62 -13.60 2.59 -4.64
N ASN A 63 -12.89 2.54 -5.78
CA ASN A 63 -13.50 2.38 -7.09
C ASN A 63 -14.27 1.05 -7.22
N ALA A 64 -13.79 -0.02 -6.57
CA ALA A 64 -14.43 -1.33 -6.61
C ALA A 64 -15.67 -1.46 -5.71
N ILE A 65 -15.64 -0.88 -4.50
CA ILE A 65 -16.71 -1.07 -3.50
C ILE A 65 -17.62 0.15 -3.30
N GLY A 66 -17.26 1.30 -3.86
CA GLY A 66 -18.03 2.55 -3.76
C GLY A 66 -17.98 3.26 -2.40
N VAL A 67 -17.22 2.73 -1.43
CA VAL A 67 -17.09 3.26 -0.06
C VAL A 67 -15.62 3.56 0.23
N ARG A 68 -15.36 4.77 0.74
CA ARG A 68 -13.99 5.20 1.05
C ARG A 68 -13.57 4.62 2.41
N ILE A 69 -12.40 3.99 2.44
CA ILE A 69 -11.69 3.59 3.66
C ILE A 69 -10.44 4.48 3.74
N ASP A 70 -10.32 5.26 4.81
CA ASP A 70 -9.28 6.26 5.06
C ASP A 70 -8.21 5.81 6.08
N GLU A 71 -8.30 4.56 6.53
CA GLU A 71 -7.35 3.91 7.43
C GLU A 71 -6.64 2.74 6.75
N ILE A 72 -5.34 2.62 7.00
CA ILE A 72 -4.53 1.47 6.60
C ILE A 72 -4.04 0.70 7.85
N PRO A 73 -3.91 -0.64 7.78
CA PRO A 73 -4.12 -1.50 6.62
C PRO A 73 -5.61 -1.71 6.29
N ILE A 74 -5.95 -1.79 4.99
CA ILE A 74 -7.30 -2.15 4.53
C ILE A 74 -7.46 -3.66 4.66
N THR A 75 -7.99 -4.10 5.80
CA THR A 75 -8.20 -5.52 6.08
C THR A 75 -9.55 -6.02 5.53
N PRO A 76 -9.76 -7.35 5.40
CA PRO A 76 -11.08 -7.89 5.07
C PRO A 76 -12.18 -7.45 6.04
N ALA A 77 -11.86 -7.29 7.33
CA ALA A 77 -12.80 -6.76 8.32
C ALA A 77 -13.14 -5.28 8.06
N SER A 78 -12.14 -4.47 7.68
CA SER A 78 -12.35 -3.07 7.27
C SER A 78 -13.30 -2.99 6.06
N ILE A 79 -13.12 -3.86 5.07
CA ILE A 79 -14.00 -3.95 3.89
C ILE A 79 -15.42 -4.37 4.28
N LEU A 80 -15.57 -5.43 5.09
CA LEU A 80 -16.88 -5.92 5.52
C LEU A 80 -17.65 -4.86 6.31
N ASN A 81 -16.96 -4.12 7.19
CA ASN A 81 -17.55 -3.02 7.94
C ASN A 81 -18.00 -1.89 7.00
N ALA A 82 -17.16 -1.49 6.05
CA ALA A 82 -17.48 -0.45 5.06
C ALA A 82 -18.69 -0.81 4.18
N LEU A 83 -18.84 -2.09 3.81
CA LEU A 83 -19.99 -2.55 3.04
C LEU A 83 -21.29 -2.60 3.87
N ASN A 84 -21.18 -2.91 5.17
CA ASN A 84 -22.35 -2.96 6.05
C ASN A 84 -22.91 -1.57 6.38
N THR A 85 -22.05 -0.54 6.48
CA THR A 85 -22.49 0.85 6.71
C THR A 85 -23.16 1.46 5.48
N ASN A 86 -22.89 0.94 4.29
CA ASN A 86 -23.45 1.40 3.02
C ASN A 86 -24.63 0.55 2.51
N LYS A 87 -25.31 -0.19 3.41
CA LYS A 87 -26.56 -0.86 3.08
C LYS A 87 -27.67 0.17 2.87
N ILE A 88 -28.07 0.35 1.61
CA ILE A 88 -29.36 0.93 1.22
C ILE A 88 -30.45 -0.11 1.48
#